data_AF-A0A0M3JQH7-F1
#
_entry.id   AF-A0A0M3JQH7-F1
#
_cell.length_a   1.000
_cell.length_b   1.000
_cell.length_c   1.000
_cell.angle_alpha   90.00
_cell.angle_beta   90.00
_cell.angle_gamma   90.00
#
_symmetry.space_group_name_H-M   'P 1'
#
loop_
_entity.id
_entity.type
_entity.pdbx_description
1 polymer ?
#
loop_
_entity_poly.entity_id
_entity_poly.type
_entity_poly.pdbx_seq_one_letter_code
_entity_poly.pdbx_strand_id
1 'polypeptide(L)' 'MFVAQSFAKNFGLYNERIGNLTVVVSDNSTLTAFKSQMSLIVRANWSNPPNHGAKIVHMILTNPDMCKQWHECIQ' A
#
# COMPACT_ATOMS: atom_id res chain seq x y z
N MET A 1 7.24 -10.96 10.01
CA MET A 1 5.80 -11.06 9.70
C MET A 1 5.52 -10.34 8.40
N PHE A 2 4.65 -10.89 7.54
CA PHE A 2 4.20 -10.26 6.31
C PHE A 2 2.73 -9.87 6.43
N VAL A 3 2.36 -8.71 5.90
CA VAL A 3 0.97 -8.24 5.82
C VAL A 3 0.71 -7.77 4.40
N ALA A 4 -0.21 -8.44 3.70
CA ALA A 4 -0.71 -8.00 2.41
C ALA A 4 -2.01 -7.21 2.63
N GLN A 5 -1.98 -5.91 2.32
CA GLN A 5 -3.11 -5.00 2.49
C GLN A 5 -3.73 -4.66 1.14
N SER A 6 -5.04 -4.76 1.03
CA SER A 6 -5.80 -4.33 -0.15
C SER A 6 -6.67 -3.13 0.20
N PHE A 7 -6.74 -2.16 -0.72
CA PHE A 7 -7.68 -1.03 -0.63
C PHE A 7 -8.91 -1.20 -1.52
N ALA A 8 -9.14 -2.38 -2.09
CA ALA A 8 -10.24 -2.61 -3.02
C ALA A 8 -11.62 -2.40 -2.38
N LYS A 9 -11.79 -2.84 -1.13
CA LYS A 9 -13.11 -2.84 -0.46
C LYS A 9 -13.32 -1.61 0.41
N ASN A 10 -12.39 -1.35 1.33
CA ASN A 10 -12.50 -0.25 2.30
C ASN A 10 -12.35 1.15 1.67
N PHE A 11 -11.78 1.26 0.47
CA PHE A 11 -11.78 2.52 -0.31
C PHE A 11 -12.66 2.43 -1.57
N GLY A 12 -13.30 1.29 -1.84
CA GLY A 12 -14.04 1.08 -3.10
C GLY A 12 -13.17 1.10 -4.36
N LEU A 13 -11.84 0.99 -4.24
CA LEU A 13 -10.89 1.09 -5.34
C LEU A 13 -10.66 -0.25 -6.06
N TYR A 14 -11.75 -0.96 -6.35
CA TYR A 14 -11.74 -2.32 -6.88
C TYR A 14 -10.83 -2.47 -8.10
N ASN A 15 -10.99 -1.61 -9.10
CA ASN A 15 -10.28 -1.73 -10.38
C ASN A 15 -9.02 -0.85 -10.48
N GLU A 16 -8.73 -0.03 -9.47
CA GLU A 16 -7.48 0.76 -9.38
C GLU A 16 -6.28 -0.09 -8.95
N ARG A 17 -6.55 -1.31 -8.46
CA ARG A 17 -5.55 -2.34 -8.14
C ARG A 17 -4.49 -1.86 -7.15
N ILE A 18 -4.92 -1.13 -6.13
CA ILE A 18 -4.04 -0.54 -5.13
C ILE A 18 -4.04 -1.33 -3.80
N GLY A 19 -2.85 -1.49 -3.24
CA GLY A 19 -2.57 -2.18 -1.99
C GLY A 19 -1.12 -1.97 -1.59
N ASN A 20 -0.69 -2.61 -0.51
CA ASN A 20 0.72 -2.64 -0.12
C ASN A 20 1.10 -4.00 0.46
N LEU A 21 2.40 -4.27 0.49
CA LEU A 21 3.01 -5.35 1.25
C LEU A 21 3.86 -4.73 2.36
N THR A 22 3.48 -4.98 3.60
CA THR A 22 4.24 -4.56 4.77
C THR A 22 5.02 -5.74 5.34
N VAL A 23 6.28 -5.51 5.68
CA VAL A 23 7.17 -6.52 6.27
C VAL A 23 7.71 -6.01 7.58
N VAL A 24 7.43 -6.76 8.64
CA VAL A 24 7.94 -6.50 9.99
C VAL A 24 9.10 -7.45 10.25
N VAL A 25 10.27 -6.87 10.48
CA VAL A 25 11.52 -7.56 10.81
C VAL A 25 11.95 -7.22 12.24
N SER A 26 12.60 -8.16 12.91
CA SER A 26 13.19 -7.94 14.24
C SER A 26 14.53 -7.20 14.17
N ASP A 27 15.26 -7.36 13.07
CA ASP A 27 16.54 -6.70 12.82
C ASP A 27 16.45 -5.78 11.61
N ASN A 28 16.74 -4.51 11.82
CA ASN A 28 16.71 -3.47 10.81
C ASN A 28 17.74 -3.69 9.69
N SER A 29 18.85 -4.38 9.96
CA SER A 29 19.89 -4.65 8.95
C SER A 29 19.34 -5.46 7.75
N THR A 30 18.31 -6.27 7.99
CA THR A 30 17.68 -7.12 6.97
C THR A 30 16.85 -6.33 5.95
N LEU A 31 16.38 -5.12 6.29
CA LEU A 31 15.48 -4.36 5.42
C LEU A 31 16.10 -3.97 4.08
N THR A 32 17.40 -3.65 4.06
CA THR A 32 18.10 -3.25 2.82
C THR A 32 18.15 -4.40 1.82
N ALA A 33 18.53 -5.60 2.28
CA ALA A 33 18.56 -6.81 1.45
C ALA A 33 17.15 -7.22 1.01
N PHE A 34 16.15 -7.11 1.90
CA PHE A 34 14.76 -7.38 1.55
C PHE A 34 14.24 -6.44 0.45
N LYS A 35 14.47 -5.13 0.60
CA LYS A 35 14.04 -4.12 -0.38
C LYS A 35 14.69 -4.36 -1.75
N SER A 36 15.98 -4.70 -1.79
CA SER A 36 16.67 -4.93 -3.07
C SER A 36 16.07 -6.12 -3.84
N GLN A 37 15.81 -7.24 -3.15
CA GLN A 37 15.20 -8.41 -3.77
C GLN A 37 13.75 -8.14 -4.21
N MET A 38 12.97 -7.46 -3.37
CA MET A 38 11.59 -7.12 -3.73
C MET A 38 11.53 -6.18 -4.94
N SER A 39 12.45 -5.21 -5.05
CA SER A 39 12.56 -4.35 -6.24
C SER A 39 12.85 -5.14 -7.52
N LEU A 40 13.68 -6.19 -7.47
CA LEU A 40 13.92 -7.07 -8.63
C LEU A 40 12.66 -7.82 -9.04
N ILE A 41 11.92 -8.37 -8.07
CA ILE A 41 10.65 -9.09 -8.33
C ILE A 41 9.62 -8.13 -8.96
N VAL A 42 9.43 -6.95 -8.37
CA VAL A 42 8.52 -5.92 -8.89
C VAL A 42 8.90 -5.55 -10.33
N ARG A 43 10.20 -5.33 -10.58
CA ARG A 43 10.70 -4.94 -11.90
C ARG A 43 10.44 -6.00 -12.96
N ALA A 44 10.64 -7.27 -12.62
CA ALA A 44 10.45 -8.41 -13.52
C ALA A 44 8.97 -8.69 -13.83
N ASN A 45 8.04 -8.40 -12.92
CA ASN A 45 6.63 -8.73 -13.11
C ASN A 45 5.82 -7.57 -13.72
N TRP A 46 5.98 -6.34 -13.23
CA TRP A 46 5.14 -5.22 -13.68
C TRP A 46 5.86 -3.87 -13.71
N SER A 47 7.19 -3.85 -13.59
CA SER A 47 8.04 -2.65 -13.59
C SER A 47 7.82 -1.70 -12.41
N ASN A 48 6.65 -1.06 -12.32
CA ASN A 48 6.25 -0.14 -11.26
C ASN A 48 4.72 -0.20 -11.05
N PRO A 49 4.23 0.01 -9.82
CA PRO A 49 2.81 -0.12 -9.51
C PRO A 49 1.97 1.05 -10.08
N PRO A 50 0.64 0.87 -10.26
CA PRO A 50 -0.26 1.93 -10.71
C PRO A 50 -0.32 3.10 -9.70
N ASN A 51 -0.27 4.33 -10.22
CA ASN A 51 -0.14 5.54 -9.41
C ASN A 51 -1.47 6.13 -8.92
N HIS A 52 -2.55 6.02 -9.71
CA HIS A 52 -3.79 6.76 -9.46
C HIS A 52 -4.45 6.40 -8.12
N GLY A 53 -4.76 5.11 -7.91
CA GLY A 53 -5.28 4.63 -6.63
C GLY A 53 -4.38 4.94 -5.43
N ALA A 54 -3.04 4.91 -5.61
CA ALA A 54 -2.09 5.25 -4.55
C ALA A 54 -2.25 6.71 -4.10
N LYS A 55 -2.42 7.64 -5.05
CA LYS A 55 -2.63 9.06 -4.76
C LYS A 55 -3.95 9.33 -4.04
N ILE A 56 -5.03 8.63 -4.42
CA ILE A 56 -6.33 8.75 -3.74
C ILE A 56 -6.21 8.31 -2.27
N VAL A 57 -5.65 7.13 -2.03
CA VAL A 57 -5.45 6.61 -0.66
C VAL A 57 -4.56 7.54 0.15
N HIS A 58 -3.46 8.03 -0.44
CA HIS A 58 -2.57 8.99 0.21
C HIS A 58 -3.30 10.28 0.58
N MET A 59 -4.05 10.87 -0.35
CA MET A 59 -4.79 12.11 -0.12
C MET A 59 -5.79 11.97 1.03
N ILE A 60 -6.57 10.88 1.04
CA ILE A 60 -7.57 10.63 2.10
C ILE A 60 -6.88 10.40 3.46
N LEU A 61 -5.86 9.54 3.53
CA LEU A 61 -5.24 9.16 4.80
C LEU A 61 -4.35 10.27 5.41
N THR A 62 -3.85 11.21 4.61
CA THR A 62 -2.99 12.31 5.08
C THR A 62 -3.73 13.62 5.32
N ASN A 63 -4.98 13.73 4.87
CA ASN A 63 -5.86 14.85 5.21
C ASN A 63 -6.75 14.46 6.40
N PRO A 64 -6.65 15.13 7.57
CA PRO A 64 -7.42 14.76 8.77
C PRO A 64 -8.94 14.74 8.58
N ASP A 65 -9.49 15.72 7.85
CA ASP A 65 -10.95 15.82 7.64
C ASP A 65 -11.45 14.70 6.72
N MET A 66 -10.71 14.41 5.64
CA MET A 66 -11.04 13.31 4.72
C MET A 66 -10.84 11.95 5.37
N CYS A 67 -9.80 11.79 6.20
CA CYS A 67 -9.53 10.58 6.94
C CYS A 67 -10.65 10.29 7.94
N LYS A 68 -11.12 11.33 8.65
CA LYS A 68 -12.27 11.22 9.55
C LYS A 68 -13.53 10.81 8.79
N GLN A 69 -13.84 11.49 7.69
CA GLN A 69 -14.98 11.14 6.84
C GLN A 69 -14.90 9.69 6.35
N TRP A 70 -13.72 9.26 5.90
CA TRP A 70 -13.49 7.88 5.49
C TRP A 70 -13.80 6.89 6.61
N HIS A 71 -13.27 7.11 7.83
CA HIS A 71 -13.56 6.27 9.00
C HIS A 71 -15.05 6.18 9.35
N GLU A 72 -15.81 7.25 9.15
CA GLU A 72 -17.26 7.27 9.35
C GLU A 72 -18.01 6.46 8.27
N CYS A 73 -17.46 6.35 7.06
CA CYS A 73 -18.05 5.61 5.94
C CYS A 73 -17.71 4.11 5.92
N ILE A 74 -16.57 3.69 6.48
CA ILE A 74 -16.22 2.27 6.62
C ILE A 74 -16.60 1.77 8.01
N GLN A 75 -17.89 1.46 8.19
CA GLN A 75 -18.38 0.62 9.28
C GLN A 75 -18.57 -0.83 8.79
#